data_AF-A0A8D4UVK9-F1
#
_entry.id   AF-A0A8D4UVK9-F1
#
_cell.length_a   1.000
_cell.length_b   1.000
_cell.length_c   1.000
_cell.angle_alpha   90.00
_cell.angle_beta   90.00
_cell.angle_gamma   90.00
#
_symmetry.space_group_name_H-M   'P 1'
#
loop_
_entity.id
_entity.type
_entity.pdbx_description
1 polymer ?
#
loop_
_entity_poly.entity_id
_entity_poly.type
_entity_poly.pdbx_seq_one_letter_code
_entity_poly.pdbx_strand_id
1 'polypeptide(L)'
;MQHMINIFLAVLCGTRFSTSAAFGTALIRNILGTGSLLAFPGSMIGAFLSGYLYSKTQKLWCAVLGEFVGTSIIGGLVSYPIAALLMGSSKGALFYVSLFSISCGAGCVIAFCVLKSASLIQTELLKNR
;
A
#
# COMPACT_ATOMS: atom_id res chain seq x y z
N MET A 1 -5.89 6.14 3.57
CA MET A 1 -6.88 5.04 3.51
C MET A 1 -6.56 3.98 2.46
N GLN A 2 -6.13 4.34 1.23
CA GLN A 2 -5.81 3.37 0.17
C GLN A 2 -4.80 2.30 0.62
N HIS A 3 -3.69 2.69 1.24
CA HIS A 3 -2.66 1.75 1.73
C HIS A 3 -3.19 0.73 2.74
N MET A 4 -4.13 1.13 3.60
CA MET A 4 -4.77 0.20 4.55
C MET A 4 -5.57 -0.87 3.80
N ILE A 5 -6.36 -0.45 2.80
CA ILE A 5 -7.16 -1.36 1.97
C ILE A 5 -6.24 -2.33 1.20
N ASN A 6 -5.12 -1.85 0.66
CA ASN A 6 -4.15 -2.69 -0.01
C ASN A 6 -3.61 -3.80 0.90
N ILE A 7 -3.23 -3.46 2.15
CA ILE A 7 -2.77 -4.45 3.14
C ILE A 7 -3.89 -5.44 3.49
N PHE A 8 -5.13 -4.97 3.68
CA PHE A 8 -6.26 -5.86 3.97
C PHE A 8 -6.50 -6.85 2.84
N LEU A 9 -6.56 -6.37 1.60
CA LEU A 9 -6.74 -7.24 0.44
C LEU A 9 -5.55 -8.16 0.23
N ALA A 10 -4.32 -7.72 0.53
CA ALA A 10 -3.12 -8.55 0.46
C ALA A 10 -3.17 -9.71 1.46
N VAL A 11 -3.65 -9.45 2.67
CA VAL A 11 -3.74 -10.44 3.76
C VAL A 11 -4.95 -11.37 3.59
N LEU A 12 -6.11 -10.83 3.20
CA LEU A 12 -7.38 -11.58 3.15
C LEU A 12 -7.64 -12.24 1.80
N CYS A 13 -7.35 -11.55 0.69
CA CYS A 13 -7.68 -12.00 -0.66
C CYS A 13 -6.44 -12.40 -1.47
N GLY A 14 -5.24 -12.05 -1.02
CA GLY A 14 -3.97 -12.33 -1.68
C GLY A 14 -3.53 -11.27 -2.70
N THR A 15 -2.32 -11.46 -3.24
CA THR A 15 -1.57 -10.46 -4.02
C THR A 15 -2.30 -9.97 -5.27
N ARG A 16 -2.95 -10.87 -6.02
CA ARG A 16 -3.60 -10.53 -7.30
C ARG A 16 -4.75 -9.55 -7.08
N PHE A 17 -5.62 -9.83 -6.12
CA PHE A 17 -6.75 -8.97 -5.79
C PHE A 17 -6.31 -7.63 -5.21
N SER A 18 -5.31 -7.64 -4.33
CA SER A 18 -4.74 -6.40 -3.77
C SER A 18 -4.17 -5.48 -4.87
N THR A 19 -3.41 -6.04 -5.80
CA THR A 19 -2.79 -5.26 -6.90
C THR A 19 -3.85 -4.70 -7.85
N SER A 20 -4.85 -5.50 -8.23
CA SER A 20 -5.95 -5.04 -9.08
C SER A 20 -6.81 -3.96 -8.41
N ALA A 21 -7.05 -4.07 -7.10
CA ALA A 21 -7.76 -3.04 -6.35
C ALA A 21 -6.93 -1.75 -6.21
N ALA A 22 -5.61 -1.86 -6.01
CA ALA A 22 -4.71 -0.71 -6.00
C ALA A 22 -4.72 0.02 -7.35
N PHE A 23 -4.75 -0.72 -8.47
CA PHE A 23 -4.93 -0.15 -9.80
C PHE A 23 -6.31 0.50 -9.97
N GLY A 24 -7.39 -0.20 -9.61
CA GLY A 24 -8.75 0.31 -9.75
C GLY A 24 -9.01 1.58 -8.93
N THR A 25 -8.51 1.61 -7.69
CA THR A 25 -8.61 2.81 -6.84
C THR A 25 -7.79 3.98 -7.39
N ALA A 26 -6.59 3.73 -7.92
CA ALA A 26 -5.80 4.76 -8.60
C ALA A 26 -6.50 5.28 -9.87
N LEU A 27 -7.10 4.38 -10.66
CA LEU A 27 -7.85 4.72 -11.87
C LEU A 27 -9.07 5.59 -11.56
N ILE A 28 -9.90 5.19 -10.60
CA ILE A 28 -11.09 5.96 -10.19
C ILE A 28 -10.67 7.35 -9.69
N ARG A 29 -9.63 7.44 -8.87
CA ARG A 29 -9.15 8.74 -8.37
C ARG A 29 -8.64 9.65 -9.50
N ASN A 30 -7.97 9.08 -10.49
CA ASN A 30 -7.47 9.85 -11.63
C ASN A 30 -8.63 10.37 -12.50
N ILE A 31 -9.64 9.53 -12.78
CA ILE A 31 -10.85 9.94 -13.52
C ILE A 31 -11.61 11.04 -12.77
N LEU A 32 -11.71 10.94 -11.45
CA LEU A 32 -12.37 11.94 -10.60
C LEU A 32 -11.53 13.22 -10.38
N GLY A 33 -10.32 13.32 -10.95
CA GLY A 33 -9.44 14.48 -10.81
C GLY A 33 -8.84 14.68 -9.40
N THR A 34 -9.10 13.78 -8.46
CA THR A 34 -8.57 13.81 -7.08
C THR A 34 -7.28 12.98 -6.93
N GLY A 35 -6.89 12.29 -8.00
CA GLY A 35 -5.70 11.46 -8.11
C GLY A 35 -4.62 12.09 -9.00
N SER A 36 -3.37 11.70 -8.76
CA SER A 36 -2.26 11.99 -9.64
C SER A 36 -1.83 10.69 -10.34
N LEU A 37 -1.22 10.80 -11.52
CA LEU A 37 -0.59 9.67 -12.21
C LEU A 37 0.49 8.99 -11.36
N LEU A 38 1.06 9.70 -10.38
CA LEU A 38 2.03 9.17 -9.43
C LEU A 38 1.44 8.14 -8.45
N ALA A 39 0.12 8.08 -8.30
CA ALA A 39 -0.54 7.15 -7.39
C ALA A 39 -0.53 5.69 -7.90
N PHE A 40 -0.38 5.49 -9.21
CA PHE A 40 -0.32 4.16 -9.83
C PHE A 40 0.94 3.37 -9.42
N PRO A 41 2.17 3.83 -9.71
CA PRO A 41 3.37 3.05 -9.44
C PRO A 41 3.51 2.73 -7.95
N GLY A 42 3.33 3.71 -7.06
CA GLY A 42 3.46 3.49 -5.63
C GLY A 42 2.45 2.48 -5.08
N SER A 43 1.17 2.65 -5.40
CA SER A 43 0.13 1.78 -4.83
C SER A 43 0.18 0.37 -5.41
N MET A 44 0.49 0.20 -6.70
CA MET A 44 0.56 -1.12 -7.32
C MET A 44 1.77 -1.91 -6.83
N ILE A 45 2.94 -1.27 -6.75
CA ILE A 45 4.18 -1.90 -6.26
C ILE A 45 4.04 -2.23 -4.77
N GLY A 46 3.50 -1.30 -3.97
CA GLY A 46 3.19 -1.52 -2.55
C GLY A 46 2.28 -2.72 -2.33
N ALA A 47 1.13 -2.74 -3.00
CA ALA A 47 0.12 -3.80 -2.88
C ALA A 47 0.67 -5.17 -3.29
N PHE A 48 1.43 -5.20 -4.40
CA PHE A 48 2.08 -6.42 -4.87
C PHE A 48 3.11 -6.93 -3.85
N LEU A 49 3.98 -6.05 -3.35
CA LEU A 49 5.05 -6.43 -2.44
C LEU A 49 4.48 -6.88 -1.08
N SER A 50 3.44 -6.19 -0.59
CA SER A 50 2.67 -6.57 0.59
C SER A 50 2.10 -7.98 0.48
N GLY A 51 1.37 -8.27 -0.60
CA GLY A 51 0.80 -9.60 -0.83
C GLY A 51 1.85 -10.69 -1.03
N TYR A 52 2.94 -10.38 -1.74
CA TYR A 52 4.04 -11.33 -1.97
C TYR A 52 4.76 -11.71 -0.67
N LEU A 53 5.13 -10.72 0.14
CA LEU A 53 5.79 -10.94 1.43
C LEU A 53 4.86 -11.69 2.39
N TYR A 54 3.58 -11.32 2.45
CA TYR A 54 2.61 -12.03 3.27
C TYR A 54 2.45 -13.48 2.82
N SER A 55 2.31 -13.73 1.51
CA SER A 55 2.17 -15.09 0.97
C SER A 55 3.34 -15.98 1.36
N LYS A 56 4.58 -15.46 1.35
CA LYS A 56 5.77 -16.25 1.72
C LYS A 56 5.98 -16.42 3.22
N THR A 57 5.69 -15.39 4.02
CA THR A 57 6.04 -15.38 5.45
C THR A 57 4.87 -15.72 6.36
N GLN A 58 3.63 -15.55 5.88
CA GLN A 58 2.37 -15.60 6.64
C GLN A 58 2.38 -14.70 7.88
N LYS A 59 3.22 -13.65 7.89
CA LYS A 59 3.37 -12.71 9.00
C LYS A 59 2.79 -11.35 8.62
N LEU A 60 1.87 -10.84 9.46
CA LEU A 60 1.24 -9.54 9.25
C LEU A 60 2.26 -8.39 9.13
N TRP A 61 3.30 -8.39 9.97
CA TRP A 61 4.35 -7.37 9.92
C TRP A 61 5.06 -7.34 8.56
N CYS A 62 5.24 -8.49 7.90
CA CYS A 62 5.87 -8.55 6.58
C CYS A 62 4.96 -7.96 5.48
N ALA A 63 3.63 -8.09 5.61
CA ALA A 63 2.68 -7.43 4.71
C ALA A 63 2.77 -5.90 4.84
N VAL A 64 2.76 -5.40 6.07
CA VAL A 64 2.87 -3.97 6.38
C VAL A 64 4.20 -3.40 5.89
N LEU A 65 5.31 -4.12 6.13
CA LEU A 65 6.63 -3.74 5.64
C LEU A 65 6.68 -3.69 4.10
N GLY A 66 6.05 -4.67 3.45
CA GLY A 66 5.95 -4.73 1.99
C GLY A 66 5.23 -3.54 1.38
N GLU A 67 4.08 -3.17 1.94
CA GLU A 67 3.33 -1.97 1.52
C GLU A 67 4.18 -0.71 1.73
N PHE A 68 4.81 -0.58 2.91
CA PHE A 68 5.59 0.60 3.26
C PHE A 68 6.80 0.78 2.34
N VAL A 69 7.60 -0.26 2.16
CA VAL A 69 8.80 -0.22 1.30
C VAL A 69 8.41 -0.06 -0.17
N GLY A 70 7.42 -0.83 -0.64
CA GLY A 70 6.98 -0.80 -2.03
C GLY A 70 6.37 0.53 -2.42
N THR A 71 5.56 1.14 -1.55
CA THR A 71 4.96 2.46 -1.82
C THR A 71 5.97 3.58 -1.61
N SER A 72 6.63 3.62 -0.45
CA SER A 72 7.35 4.81 -0.01
C SER A 72 8.71 4.93 -0.70
N ILE A 73 9.46 3.83 -0.77
CA ILE A 73 10.81 3.84 -1.34
C ILE A 73 10.71 3.59 -2.84
N ILE A 74 10.23 2.42 -3.25
CA ILE A 74 10.23 2.04 -4.67
C ILE A 74 9.25 2.92 -5.45
N GLY A 75 8.02 3.06 -4.94
CA GLY A 75 6.99 3.91 -5.52
C GLY A 75 7.39 5.38 -5.60
N GLY A 76 8.01 5.91 -4.55
CA GLY A 76 8.51 7.29 -4.51
C GLY A 76 9.63 7.53 -5.53
N LEU A 77 10.57 6.58 -5.65
CA LEU A 77 11.65 6.64 -6.65
C LEU A 77 11.14 6.53 -8.08
N VAL A 78 10.19 5.63 -8.35
CA VAL A 78 9.57 5.46 -9.69
C VAL A 78 8.68 6.66 -10.03
N SER A 79 8.12 7.34 -9.03
CA SER A 79 7.31 8.55 -9.23
C SER A 79 8.15 9.76 -9.67
N TYR A 80 9.44 9.82 -9.33
CA TYR A 80 10.33 10.92 -9.73
C TYR A 80 10.43 11.11 -11.26
N PRO A 81 10.80 10.10 -12.07
CA PRO A 81 10.87 10.27 -13.52
C PRO A 81 9.51 10.56 -14.13
N ILE A 82 8.43 9.97 -13.59
CA ILE A 82 7.06 10.22 -14.05
C ILE A 82 6.67 11.69 -13.79
N ALA A 83 7.00 12.23 -12.62
CA ALA A 83 6.71 13.62 -12.29
C ALA A 83 7.59 14.62 -13.05
N ALA A 84 8.86 14.28 -13.27
CA ALA A 84 9.78 15.13 -14.02
C ALA A 84 9.38 15.21 -15.51
N LEU A 85 9.07 14.05 -16.13
CA LEU A 85 8.78 13.96 -17.56
C LEU A 85 7.35 14.37 -17.92
N LEU A 86 6.35 13.99 -17.12
CA LEU A 86 4.94 14.21 -17.45
C LEU A 86 4.32 15.40 -16.74
N MET A 87 4.87 15.81 -15.59
CA MET A 87 4.29 16.89 -14.78
C MET A 87 5.20 18.13 -14.69
N GLY A 88 6.37 18.12 -15.34
CA GLY A 88 7.32 19.24 -15.35
C GLY A 88 7.84 19.63 -13.96
N SER A 89 7.79 18.71 -12.98
CA SER A 89 8.14 19.05 -11.60
C SER A 89 9.66 19.04 -11.40
N SER A 90 10.21 20.12 -10.84
CA SER A 90 11.64 20.20 -10.44
C SER A 90 11.91 19.60 -9.05
N LYS A 91 10.97 18.85 -8.47
CA LYS A 91 11.13 18.25 -7.15
C LYS A 91 11.99 16.99 -7.24
N GLY A 92 12.98 16.87 -6.35
CA GLY A 92 13.87 15.71 -6.29
C GLY A 92 13.16 14.43 -5.80
N ALA A 93 13.75 13.28 -6.09
CA ALA A 93 13.19 11.97 -5.74
C ALA A 93 12.91 11.81 -4.22
N LEU A 94 13.75 12.39 -3.37
CA LEU A 94 13.58 12.36 -1.92
C LEU A 94 12.28 13.04 -1.46
N PHE A 95 11.81 14.09 -2.15
CA PHE A 95 10.55 14.74 -1.83
C PHE A 95 9.37 13.76 -1.97
N TYR A 96 9.33 12.99 -3.06
CA TYR A 96 8.29 12.00 -3.30
C TYR A 96 8.36 10.83 -2.33
N VAL A 97 9.56 10.36 -2.02
CA VAL A 97 9.79 9.32 -1.01
C VAL A 97 9.27 9.77 0.37
N SER A 98 9.61 10.99 0.81
CA SER A 98 9.12 11.53 2.08
C SER A 98 7.60 11.71 2.09
N LEU A 99 7.03 12.25 1.01
CA LEU A 99 5.59 12.46 0.91
C LEU A 99 4.81 11.14 0.97
N PHE A 100 5.30 10.12 0.26
CA PHE A 100 4.67 8.80 0.24
C PHE A 100 4.88 8.07 1.56
N SER A 101 6.04 8.24 2.21
CA SER A 101 6.31 7.68 3.54
C SER A 101 5.32 8.16 4.59
N ILE A 102 5.02 9.46 4.61
CA ILE A 102 4.06 10.04 5.57
C ILE A 102 2.65 9.49 5.32
N SER A 103 2.22 9.46 4.06
CA SER A 103 0.88 8.97 3.69
C SER A 103 0.71 7.47 3.94
N CYS A 104 1.73 6.68 3.58
CA CYS A 104 1.75 5.23 3.74
C CYS A 104 1.87 4.83 5.20
N GLY A 105 2.69 5.54 5.98
CA GLY A 105 2.91 5.27 7.41
C GLY A 105 1.60 5.25 8.21
N ALA A 106 0.75 6.25 8.02
CA ALA A 106 -0.56 6.29 8.69
C ALA A 106 -1.43 5.07 8.31
N GLY A 107 -1.47 4.70 7.03
CA GLY A 107 -2.23 3.53 6.57
C GLY A 107 -1.68 2.21 7.12
N CYS A 108 -0.35 2.08 7.21
CA CYS A 108 0.35 0.92 7.75
C CYS A 108 0.04 0.70 9.24
N VAL A 109 0.09 1.77 10.05
CA VAL A 109 -0.21 1.70 11.48
C VAL A 109 -1.66 1.28 11.70
N ILE A 110 -2.61 1.91 11.01
CA ILE A 110 -4.03 1.58 11.14
C ILE A 110 -4.26 0.12 10.71
N ALA A 111 -3.71 -0.29 9.56
CA ALA A 111 -3.88 -1.66 9.07
C ALA A 111 -3.34 -2.70 10.05
N PHE A 112 -2.17 -2.43 10.63
CA PHE A 112 -1.55 -3.31 11.60
C PHE A 112 -2.42 -3.46 12.87
N CYS A 113 -2.87 -2.34 13.44
CA CYS A 113 -3.71 -2.36 14.63
C CYS A 113 -5.02 -3.12 14.40
N VAL A 114 -5.70 -2.85 13.29
CA VAL A 114 -7.01 -3.48 12.99
C VAL A 114 -6.86 -4.98 12.73
N LEU A 115 -5.93 -5.39 11.86
CA LEU A 115 -5.75 -6.82 11.55
C LEU A 115 -5.27 -7.62 12.75
N LYS A 116 -4.41 -7.04 13.59
CA LYS A 116 -3.98 -7.69 14.83
C LYS A 116 -5.15 -7.88 15.79
N SER A 117 -5.97 -6.84 16.01
CA SER A 117 -7.16 -6.94 16.86
C SER A 117 -8.15 -7.98 16.33
N ALA A 118 -8.39 -8.02 15.02
CA ALA A 118 -9.28 -9.00 14.40
C ALA A 118 -8.78 -10.44 14.59
N SER A 119 -7.48 -10.67 14.39
CA SER A 119 -6.86 -12.00 14.60
C SER A 119 -6.93 -12.45 16.07
N LEU A 120 -6.75 -11.51 17.01
CA LEU A 120 -6.91 -11.80 18.44
C LEU A 120 -8.36 -12.17 18.79
N ILE A 121 -9.34 -11.40 18.31
CA ILE A 121 -10.77 -11.69 18.53
C ILE A 121 -11.14 -13.07 17.98
N GLN A 122 -10.66 -13.42 16.79
CA GLN A 122 -10.93 -14.73 16.19
C GLN A 122 -10.32 -15.87 17.00
N THR A 123 -9.16 -15.65 17.62
CA THR A 123 -8.52 -16.64 18.50
C THR A 123 -9.30 -16.84 19.80
N GLU A 124 -9.78 -15.77 20.42
CA GLU A 124 -10.61 -15.82 21.64
C GLU A 124 -11.97 -16.50 21.39
N LEU A 125 -12.61 -16.23 20.24
CA LEU A 125 -13.89 -16.85 19.89
C LEU A 125 -13.78 -18.36 19.59
N LEU A 126 -12.66 -18.81 19.05
CA LEU A 126 -12.40 -20.23 18.80
C LEU A 126 -12.01 -20.98 20.08
N LYS A 127 -11.42 -20.30 21.05
CA LYS A 127 -11.05 -20.86 22.36
C LYS A 127 -12.25 -21.01 23.31
N ASN A 128 -13.32 -20.25 23.08
CA ASN A 128 -14.57 -20.27 23.86
C ASN A 128 -15.68 -21.16 23.27
N ARG A 129 -15.36 -21.98 22.26
CA ARG A 129 -16.22 -23.06 21.74
C ARG A 129 -15.66 -24.41 22.15
#